data_AF-A0A4D0RBE2-F1
#
_entry.id   AF-A0A4D0RBE2-F1
#
_cell.length_a   1.000
_cell.length_b   1.000
_cell.length_c   1.000
_cell.angle_alpha   90.00
_cell.angle_beta   90.00
_cell.angle_gamma   90.00
#
_symmetry.space_group_name_H-M   'P 1'
#
loop_
_entity.id
_entity.type
_entity.pdbx_description
1 polymer ?
#
loop_
_entity_poly.entity_id
_entity_poly.type
_entity_poly.pdbx_seq_one_letter_code
_entity_poly.pdbx_strand_id
1 'polypeptide(L)' 'MQDIPQETHHETTRLTQSAQVVLWEIDLTVVGGERYFFCNEQNEKG' A
#
# COMPACT_ATOMS: atom_id res chain seq x y z
N MET A 1 20.81 -37.29 -2.53
CA MET A 1 20.88 -35.88 -2.10
C MET A 1 21.33 -35.12 -3.35
N GLN A 2 20.41 -34.47 -4.06
CA GLN A 2 20.74 -33.76 -5.29
C GLN A 2 21.04 -32.30 -4.92
N ASP A 3 22.23 -31.83 -5.29
CA ASP A 3 22.66 -30.44 -5.15
C ASP A 3 21.69 -29.53 -5.89
N ILE A 4 20.94 -28.74 -5.12
CA ILE A 4 20.07 -27.69 -5.64
C ILE A 4 20.99 -26.61 -6.20
N PRO A 5 20.94 -26.28 -7.50
CA PRO A 5 21.69 -25.16 -8.02
C PRO A 5 21.24 -23.92 -7.25
N GLN A 6 22.20 -23.17 -6.72
CA GLN A 6 22.04 -21.82 -6.17
C GLN A 6 21.65 -20.88 -7.32
N GLU A 7 20.52 -21.14 -7.98
CA GLU A 7 19.81 -20.16 -8.77
C GLU A 7 19.35 -19.11 -7.79
N THR A 8 20.25 -18.13 -7.66
CA THR A 8 19.97 -16.74 -7.36
C THR A 8 18.82 -16.64 -6.40
N HIS A 9 19.15 -16.80 -5.13
CA HIS A 9 18.44 -16.21 -4.01
C HIS A 9 18.01 -14.83 -4.52
N HIS A 10 16.76 -14.74 -4.99
CA HIS A 10 16.14 -13.49 -5.33
C HIS A 10 15.95 -12.89 -3.94
N GLU A 11 17.04 -12.31 -3.42
CA GLU A 11 17.00 -11.15 -2.57
C GLU A 11 16.19 -10.16 -3.37
N THR A 12 14.88 -10.37 -3.29
CA THR A 12 13.87 -9.38 -3.51
C THR A 12 14.14 -8.44 -2.36
N THR A 13 15.21 -7.65 -2.54
CA THR A 13 15.19 -6.23 -2.34
C THR A 13 13.90 -5.81 -3.01
N ARG A 14 12.78 -5.99 -2.30
CA ARG A 14 11.58 -5.19 -2.43
C ARG A 14 12.16 -3.84 -2.07
N LEU A 15 12.79 -3.20 -3.07
CA LEU A 15 13.04 -1.78 -3.11
C LEU A 15 11.74 -1.23 -2.59
N THR A 16 11.79 -0.82 -1.33
CA THR A 16 10.63 -0.57 -0.48
C THR A 16 9.73 0.26 -1.35
N GLN A 17 8.67 -0.35 -1.88
CA GLN A 17 7.85 0.26 -2.92
C GLN A 17 7.53 1.63 -2.36
N SER A 18 8.11 2.68 -2.96
CA SER A 18 8.14 4.02 -2.35
C SER A 18 6.77 4.27 -1.79
N ALA A 19 6.63 4.55 -0.49
CA ALA A 19 5.35 4.59 0.18
C ALA A 19 4.39 5.47 -0.64
N GLN A 20 3.58 4.82 -1.49
CA GLN A 20 2.67 5.53 -2.37
C GLN A 20 1.49 5.83 -1.47
N VAL A 21 1.35 7.09 -1.11
CA VAL A 21 0.16 7.56 -0.44
C VAL A 21 -0.97 7.44 -1.46
N VAL A 22 -1.87 6.51 -1.20
CA VAL A 22 -3.10 6.33 -1.96
C VAL A 22 -4.16 7.17 -1.27
N LEU A 23 -4.69 8.15 -1.99
CA LEU A 23 -5.79 8.99 -1.54
C LEU A 23 -7.10 8.51 -2.20
N TRP A 24 -8.10 8.23 -1.37
CA TRP A 24 -9.45 7.92 -1.80
C TRP A 24 -10.40 9.06 -1.44
N GLU A 25 -11.38 9.30 -2.32
CA GLU A 25 -12.44 10.28 -2.12
C GLU A 25 -13.80 9.59 -2.22
N ILE A 26 -14.70 9.90 -1.27
CA ILE A 26 -16.10 9.49 -1.32
C ILE A 26 -16.95 10.75 -1.20
N ASP A 27 -17.72 11.05 -2.24
CA ASP A 27 -18.64 12.19 -2.27
C ASP A 27 -20.08 11.74 -2.03
N LEU A 28 -20.61 12.08 -0.85
CA LEU A 28 -22.01 11.82 -0.49
C LEU A 28 -22.90 13.08 -0.59
N THR A 29 -22.38 14.20 -1.10
CA THR A 29 -23.15 15.46 -1.22
C THR A 29 -24.39 15.31 -2.10
N VAL A 30 -24.34 14.41 -3.08
CA VAL A 30 -25.47 14.07 -3.95
C VAL A 30 -26.69 13.50 -3.20
N VAL A 31 -26.49 12.95 -2.00
CA VAL A 31 -27.57 12.44 -1.13
C VAL A 31 -27.73 13.27 0.15
N GLY A 32 -27.14 14.47 0.21
CA GLY A 32 -27.17 15.34 1.38
C GLY A 32 -26.20 14.96 2.50
N GLY A 33 -25.22 14.10 2.21
CA GLY A 33 -24.10 13.80 3.10
C GLY A 33 -22.88 14.70 2.86
N GLU A 34 -21.78 14.39 3.53
CA GLU A 34 -20.51 15.12 3.40
C GLU A 34 -19.55 14.41 2.45
N ARG A 35 -18.47 15.10 2.07
CA ARG A 35 -17.36 14.53 1.31
C ARG A 35 -16.25 14.06 2.25
N TYR A 36 -15.75 12.85 2.02
CA TYR A 36 -14.73 12.21 2.85
C TYR A 36 -13.46 11.89 2.05
N PHE A 37 -12.32 12.01 2.72
CA PHE A 37 -10.99 11.69 2.19
C PHE A 37 -10.31 10.66 3.08
N PHE A 38 -9.65 9.68 2.47
CA PHE A 38 -8.95 8.60 3.17
C PHE A 38 -7.57 8.40 2.57
N CYS A 39 -6.56 8.22 3.42
CA CYS A 39 -5.25 7.75 2.99
C CYS A 39 -4.98 6.32 3.49
N ASN A 40 -4.08 5.62 2.79
CA ASN A 40 -3.57 4.31 3.22
C ASN A 40 -2.50 4.42 4.34
N GLU A 41 -2.23 5.62 4.85
CA GLU A 41 -1.27 5.85 5.93
C GLU A 41 -1.95 5.81 7.29
N GLN A 42 -1.25 5.23 8.26
CA GLN A 42 -1.67 5.28 9.66
C GLN A 42 -1.50 6.70 10.19
N ASN A 43 -2.51 7.21 10.90
CA ASN A 43 -2.40 8.49 11.57
C ASN A 43 -1.55 8.37 12.86
N GLU A 44 -1.21 9.49 13.48
CA GLU A 44 -0.43 9.53 14.74
C GLU A 44 -1.10 8.82 15.92
N LYS A 45 -2.40 8.50 15.80
CA LYS A 45 -3.20 7.89 16.86
C LYS A 45 -3.25 6.37 16.79
N GLY A 46 -2.71 5.77 15.73
CA GLY A 46 -2.57 4.33 15.61
C GLY A 46 -3.87 3.62 15.26
#